data_AF-A0A9E3U0U7-F1
#
_entry.id   AF-A0A9E3U0U7-F1
#
_cell.length_a   1.000
_cell.length_b   1.000
_cell.length_c   1.000
_cell.angle_alpha   90.00
_cell.angle_beta   90.00
_cell.angle_gamma   90.00
#
_symmetry.space_group_name_H-M   'P 1'
#
loop_
_entity.id
_entity.type
_entity.pdbx_description
1 polymer ?
#
loop_
_entity_poly.entity_id
_entity_poly.type
_entity_poly.pdbx_seq_one_letter_code
_entity_poly.pdbx_strand_id
1 'polypeptide(L)'
;MCGIVGYVGNRPAVSFLLEGLRRLEYRGYDSAGVATANGQAKFHVVKTVGRVEALAERIARSTPPGNVGIGHTRWATHGVPSDNNAHPHAGGHGPAVTLVHNGVIENYAKLKEFL
;
A
#
# COMPACT_ATOMS: atom_id res chain seq x y z
N MET A 1 -15.15 1.05 -0.99
CA MET A 1 -14.42 2.32 -0.71
C MET A 1 -13.08 1.94 -0.11
N CYS A 2 -11.92 2.50 -0.48
CA CYS A 2 -10.66 1.96 0.04
C CYS A 2 -10.41 2.25 1.55
N GLY A 3 -9.37 1.64 2.11
CA GLY A 3 -8.84 1.92 3.46
C GLY A 3 -7.37 2.35 3.40
N ILE A 4 -6.98 3.32 4.23
CA ILE A 4 -5.59 3.81 4.36
C ILE A 4 -5.18 3.76 5.83
N VAL A 5 -3.96 3.30 6.08
CA VAL A 5 -3.32 3.31 7.41
C VAL A 5 -1.93 3.91 7.27
N GLY A 6 -1.51 4.74 8.23
CA GLY A 6 -0.16 5.25 8.32
C GLY A 6 0.38 5.07 9.74
N TYR A 7 1.69 4.86 9.86
CA TYR A 7 2.38 4.76 11.14
C TYR A 7 3.74 5.44 11.07
N VAL A 8 4.04 6.26 12.07
CA VAL A 8 5.35 6.86 12.32
C VAL A 8 5.67 6.64 13.80
N GLY A 9 6.77 5.98 14.12
CA GLY A 9 7.16 5.76 15.51
C GLY A 9 8.46 4.99 15.66
N ASN A 10 8.67 4.41 16.85
CA ASN A 10 9.92 3.72 17.20
C ASN A 10 9.81 2.20 17.16
N ARG A 11 8.59 1.65 17.08
CA ARG A 11 8.33 0.19 16.93
C ARG A 11 8.23 -0.21 15.46
N PRO A 12 8.38 -1.51 15.13
CA PRO A 12 8.15 -2.00 13.76
C PRO A 12 6.76 -1.59 13.24
N ALA A 13 6.72 -0.96 12.06
CA ALA A 13 5.49 -0.43 11.48
C ALA A 13 4.52 -1.53 11.04
N VAL A 14 5.06 -2.64 10.54
CA VAL A 14 4.30 -3.67 9.83
C VAL A 14 3.15 -4.28 10.64
N SER A 15 3.34 -4.52 11.95
CA SER A 15 2.31 -5.10 12.81
C SER A 15 1.14 -4.14 13.03
N PHE A 16 1.44 -2.86 13.24
CA PHE A 16 0.42 -1.81 13.35
C PHE A 16 -0.35 -1.65 12.04
N LEU A 17 0.36 -1.64 10.90
CA LEU A 17 -0.27 -1.52 9.58
C LEU A 17 -1.22 -2.70 9.33
N LEU A 18 -0.79 -3.95 9.54
CA LEU A 18 -1.64 -5.13 9.34
C LEU A 18 -2.92 -5.08 10.19
N GLU A 19 -2.80 -4.73 11.47
CA GLU A 19 -3.95 -4.60 12.35
C GLU A 19 -4.93 -3.50 11.89
N GLY A 20 -4.40 -2.35 11.49
CA GLY A 20 -5.21 -1.27 10.93
C GLY A 20 -5.92 -1.70 9.64
N LEU A 21 -5.23 -2.44 8.75
CA LEU A 21 -5.80 -2.92 7.51
C LEU A 21 -6.92 -3.94 7.75
N ARG A 22 -6.77 -4.86 8.71
CA ARG A 22 -7.84 -5.80 9.09
C ARG A 22 -9.11 -5.06 9.51
N ARG A 23 -8.98 -3.97 10.26
CA ARG A 23 -10.12 -3.13 10.68
C ARG A 23 -10.76 -2.37 9.52
N LEU A 24 -10.03 -2.13 8.44
CA LEU A 24 -10.51 -1.41 7.25
C LEU A 24 -10.89 -2.35 6.09
N GLU A 25 -10.75 -3.66 6.24
CA GLU A 25 -10.98 -4.64 5.18
C GLU A 25 -12.44 -4.60 4.67
N TYR A 26 -13.40 -4.30 5.54
CA TYR A 26 -14.81 -4.14 5.16
C TYR A 26 -15.03 -3.07 4.08
N ARG A 27 -14.08 -2.16 3.89
CA ARG A 27 -14.18 -1.09 2.89
C ARG A 27 -13.69 -1.58 1.51
N GLY A 28 -12.71 -2.48 1.46
CA GLY A 28 -12.15 -3.04 0.22
C GLY A 28 -11.29 -4.27 0.45
N TYR A 29 -11.41 -5.27 -0.43
CA TYR A 29 -10.82 -6.60 -0.27
C TYR A 29 -10.30 -7.21 -1.58
N ASP A 30 -10.21 -6.41 -2.65
CA ASP A 30 -9.70 -6.87 -3.95
C ASP A 30 -8.18 -7.03 -3.95
N SER A 31 -7.48 -6.17 -3.20
CA SER A 31 -6.05 -6.25 -2.95
C SER A 31 -5.63 -5.48 -1.71
N ALA A 32 -4.47 -5.81 -1.16
CA ALA A 32 -3.88 -5.10 -0.03
C ALA A 32 -2.36 -4.97 -0.18
N GLY A 33 -1.79 -3.95 0.47
CA GLY A 33 -0.34 -3.81 0.52
C GLY A 33 0.14 -2.83 1.59
N VAL A 34 1.44 -2.91 1.88
CA VAL A 34 2.16 -2.02 2.78
C VAL A 34 3.49 -1.59 2.16
N ALA A 35 3.96 -0.41 2.57
CA ALA A 35 5.31 0.05 2.35
C ALA A 35 5.89 0.50 3.70
N THR A 36 7.11 0.05 4.02
CA THR A 36 7.83 0.46 5.24
C THR A 36 9.21 1.02 4.91
N ALA A 37 9.70 1.88 5.80
CA ALA A 37 11.03 2.48 5.74
C ALA A 37 11.54 2.76 7.18
N ASN A 38 12.84 3.01 7.29
CA ASN A 38 13.54 3.30 8.56
C ASN A 38 14.37 4.60 8.49
N GLY A 39 13.94 5.57 7.67
CA GLY A 39 14.68 6.82 7.46
C GLY A 39 15.84 6.71 6.47
N GLN A 40 16.09 5.53 5.89
CA GLN A 40 17.02 5.33 4.78
C GLN A 40 16.31 5.51 3.43
N ALA A 41 17.09 5.62 2.35
CA ALA A 41 16.59 5.85 0.99
C ALA A 41 15.81 4.66 0.37
N LYS A 42 15.62 3.55 1.09
CA LYS A 42 15.01 2.32 0.58
C LYS A 42 13.65 2.06 1.20
N PHE A 43 12.64 1.88 0.34
CA PHE A 43 11.33 1.38 0.73
C PHE A 43 11.25 -0.14 0.58
N HIS A 44 10.56 -0.78 1.51
CA HIS A 44 10.19 -2.18 1.45
C HIS A 44 8.69 -2.28 1.17
N VAL A 45 8.34 -2.67 -0.06
CA VAL A 45 6.94 -2.77 -0.51
C VAL A 45 6.53 -4.24 -0.58
N VAL A 46 5.44 -4.59 0.08
CA VAL A 46 4.80 -5.89 -0.02
C VAL A 46 3.33 -5.68 -0.35
N LYS A 47 2.86 -6.31 -1.42
CA LYS A 47 1.48 -6.19 -1.89
C LYS A 47 1.00 -7.48 -2.52
N THR A 48 -0.30 -7.70 -2.50
CA THR A 48 -0.95 -8.87 -3.09
C THR A 48 -2.38 -8.56 -3.51
N VAL A 49 -2.83 -9.21 -4.58
CA VAL A 49 -4.25 -9.42 -4.85
C VAL A 49 -4.88 -10.25 -3.73
N GLY A 50 -6.16 -9.98 -3.46
CA GLY A 50 -6.93 -10.63 -2.41
C GLY A 50 -6.96 -9.87 -1.08
N ARG A 51 -7.39 -10.60 -0.06
CA ARG A 51 -7.69 -10.09 1.28
C ARG A 51 -6.43 -9.74 2.08
N VAL A 52 -6.60 -9.03 3.19
CA VAL A 52 -5.51 -8.66 4.10
C VAL A 52 -4.77 -9.88 4.64
N GLU A 53 -5.46 -11.02 4.77
CA GLU A 53 -4.83 -12.26 5.22
C GLU A 53 -3.80 -12.80 4.22
N ALA A 54 -4.07 -12.73 2.92
CA ALA A 54 -3.07 -13.09 1.90
C ALA A 54 -1.81 -12.19 2.00
N LEU A 55 -2.00 -10.92 2.36
CA LEU A 55 -0.87 -10.01 2.60
C LEU A 55 -0.09 -10.41 3.86
N ALA A 56 -0.81 -10.76 4.94
CA ALA A 56 -0.21 -11.22 6.18
C ALA A 56 0.65 -12.49 5.97
N GLU A 57 0.16 -13.45 5.18
CA GLU A 57 0.92 -14.65 4.81
C GLU A 57 2.22 -14.33 4.06
N ARG A 58 2.19 -13.38 3.12
CA ARG A 58 3.41 -12.94 2.40
C ARG A 58 4.40 -12.26 3.34
N ILE A 59 3.92 -11.39 4.24
CA ILE A 59 4.74 -10.70 5.24
C ILE A 59 5.36 -11.67 6.24
N ALA A 60 4.64 -12.75 6.60
CA ALA A 60 5.17 -13.78 7.49
C ALA A 60 6.38 -14.51 6.89
N ARG A 61 6.45 -14.66 5.55
CA ARG A 61 7.59 -15.26 4.85
C ARG A 61 8.78 -14.31 4.72
N SER A 62 8.53 -13.01 4.61
CA SER A 62 9.57 -11.99 4.54
C SER A 62 9.04 -10.68 5.12
N THR A 63 9.35 -10.45 6.40
CA THR A 63 8.84 -9.28 7.12
C THR A 63 9.58 -8.03 6.67
N PRO A 64 8.87 -7.01 6.11
CA PRO A 64 9.51 -5.79 5.67
C PRO A 64 9.97 -4.97 6.89
N PRO A 65 11.26 -4.62 7.00
CA PRO A 65 11.76 -3.83 8.11
C PRO A 65 11.31 -2.37 8.00
N GLY A 66 11.26 -1.67 9.14
CA GLY A 66 10.93 -0.24 9.17
C GLY A 66 10.08 0.15 10.35
N ASN A 67 10.24 1.40 10.79
CA ASN A 67 9.50 2.03 11.88
C ASN A 67 8.56 3.15 11.38
N VAL A 68 8.57 3.41 10.08
CA VAL A 68 7.61 4.27 9.39
C VAL A 68 6.97 3.45 8.26
N GLY A 69 5.69 3.66 8.00
CA GLY A 69 5.06 3.02 6.86
C GLY A 69 3.63 3.42 6.60
N ILE A 70 3.14 2.99 5.44
CA ILE A 70 1.78 3.21 4.95
C ILE A 70 1.21 1.87 4.48
N GLY A 71 -0.10 1.71 4.61
CA GLY A 71 -0.85 0.52 4.20
C GLY A 71 -2.13 0.89 3.50
N HIS A 72 -2.61 0.00 2.63
CA HIS A 72 -3.83 0.21 1.87
C HIS A 72 -4.64 -1.08 1.67
N THR A 73 -5.97 -0.98 1.79
CA THR A 73 -6.92 -1.96 1.26
C THR A 73 -7.68 -1.37 0.08
N ARG A 74 -7.75 -2.11 -1.03
CA ARG A 74 -8.27 -1.61 -2.31
C ARG A 74 -9.63 -2.19 -2.63
N TRP A 75 -10.53 -1.31 -3.08
CA TRP A 75 -11.69 -1.63 -3.89
C TRP A 75 -11.41 -1.11 -5.30
N ALA A 76 -11.35 -2.00 -6.30
CA ALA A 76 -10.90 -1.65 -7.64
C ALA A 76 -11.93 -0.78 -8.38
N THR A 77 -11.47 0.33 -8.96
CA THR A 77 -12.24 1.18 -9.89
C THR A 77 -11.58 1.24 -11.26
N HIS A 78 -10.29 1.59 -11.31
CA HIS A 78 -9.48 1.60 -12.53
C HIS A 78 -8.47 0.45 -12.52
N GLY A 79 -8.55 -0.44 -13.52
CA GLY A 79 -7.64 -1.58 -13.67
C GLY A 79 -7.99 -2.76 -12.77
N VAL A 80 -7.84 -3.96 -13.33
CA VAL A 80 -8.18 -5.24 -12.67
C VAL A 80 -7.43 -5.41 -11.34
N PRO A 81 -8.01 -6.12 -10.36
CA PRO A 81 -7.28 -6.57 -9.18
C PRO A 81 -6.03 -7.37 -9.58
N SER A 82 -4.85 -6.90 -9.17
CA SER A 82 -3.57 -7.56 -9.40
C SER A 82 -2.53 -7.01 -8.42
N ASP A 83 -1.44 -7.74 -8.23
CA ASP A 83 -0.30 -7.26 -7.41
C ASP A 83 0.24 -5.93 -7.95
N ASN A 84 0.31 -5.77 -9.28
CA ASN A 84 0.79 -4.55 -9.91
C ASN A 84 -0.10 -3.34 -9.61
N ASN A 85 -1.43 -3.52 -9.68
CA ASN A 85 -2.41 -2.46 -9.43
C ASN A 85 -2.73 -2.27 -7.93
N ALA A 86 -2.25 -3.16 -7.06
CA ALA A 86 -2.34 -2.97 -5.62
C ALA A 86 -1.46 -1.79 -5.19
N HIS A 87 -1.98 -0.99 -4.27
CA HIS A 87 -1.23 0.03 -3.57
C HIS A 87 -0.39 -0.62 -2.45
N PRO A 88 0.71 0.01 -1.99
CA PRO A 88 1.25 1.31 -2.44
C PRO A 88 1.85 1.29 -3.85
N HIS A 89 1.73 2.41 -4.56
CA HIS A 89 2.49 2.67 -5.79
C HIS A 89 3.82 3.33 -5.43
N ALA A 90 4.87 3.03 -6.21
CA ALA A 90 6.20 3.60 -6.05
C ALA A 90 6.61 4.31 -7.36
N GLY A 91 7.28 5.46 -7.25
CA GLY A 91 7.75 6.21 -8.41
C GLY A 91 8.47 7.50 -8.03
N GLY A 92 8.63 8.39 -9.01
CA GLY A 92 9.32 9.67 -8.88
C GLY A 92 10.56 9.76 -9.79
N HIS A 93 10.78 10.93 -10.39
CA HIS A 93 11.97 11.23 -11.21
C HIS A 93 13.16 11.75 -10.37
N GLY A 94 13.04 11.71 -9.04
CA GLY A 94 14.03 12.16 -8.06
C GLY A 94 14.11 11.19 -6.88
N PRO A 95 14.08 11.65 -5.62
CA PRO A 95 13.94 10.74 -4.48
C PRO A 95 12.72 9.84 -4.67
N ALA A 96 12.88 8.55 -4.41
CA ALA A 96 11.77 7.60 -4.52
C ALA A 96 10.63 8.01 -3.59
N VAL A 97 9.40 7.91 -4.06
CA VAL A 97 8.18 8.17 -3.31
C VAL A 97 7.30 6.92 -3.35
N THR A 98 6.68 6.59 -2.22
CA THR A 98 5.61 5.59 -2.16
C THR A 98 4.30 6.26 -1.75
N LEU A 99 3.18 5.84 -2.36
CA LEU A 99 1.89 6.51 -2.22
C LEU A 99 0.73 5.52 -2.17
N VAL A 100 -0.24 5.84 -1.31
CA VAL A 100 -1.56 5.21 -1.21
C VAL A 100 -2.64 6.27 -1.50
N HIS A 101 -3.77 5.87 -2.06
CA HIS A 101 -4.81 6.81 -2.49
C HIS A 101 -6.19 6.21 -2.28
N ASN A 102 -7.12 7.01 -1.76
CA ASN A 102 -8.53 6.65 -1.67
C ASN A 102 -9.35 7.74 -2.34
N GLY A 103 -9.93 7.41 -3.48
CA GLY A 103 -10.66 8.33 -4.34
C GLY A 103 -10.43 8.00 -5.80
N VAL A 104 -10.81 8.93 -6.69
CA VAL A 104 -10.62 8.80 -8.14
C VAL A 104 -9.94 10.07 -8.65
N ILE A 105 -8.90 9.92 -9.47
CA ILE A 105 -8.32 11.03 -10.22
C ILE A 105 -9.04 11.10 -11.56
N GLU A 106 -10.08 11.93 -11.64
CA GLU A 106 -11.03 11.91 -12.76
C GLU A 106 -10.39 12.23 -14.11
N ASN A 107 -9.32 13.04 -14.11
CA ASN A 107 -8.57 13.42 -15.29
C ASN A 107 -7.30 12.57 -15.51
N TYR A 108 -7.19 11.37 -14.93
CA TYR A 108 -5.97 10.55 -14.99
C TYR A 108 -5.51 10.25 -16.42
N ALA A 109 -6.44 10.07 -17.38
CA ALA A 109 -6.10 9.78 -18.76
C ALA A 109 -5.30 10.92 -19.40
N LYS A 110 -5.74 12.17 -19.20
CA LYS A 110 -5.04 13.37 -19.68
C LYS A 110 -3.68 13.54 -18.99
N LEU A 111 -3.62 13.31 -17.67
CA LEU A 111 -2.37 13.39 -16.92
C LEU A 111 -1.36 12.33 -17.36
N LYS A 112 -1.81 11.12 -17.66
CA LYS A 112 -0.97 10.02 -18.13
C LYS A 112 -0.44 10.23 -19.55
N GLU A 113 -1.18 10.93 -20.40
CA GLU A 113 -0.71 11.30 -21.74
C GLU A 113 0.33 12.43 -21.67
N PHE A 114 0.16 13.37 -20.73
CA PHE A 114 1.07 14.50 -20.54
C PHE A 114 2.42 14.12 -19.89
N LEU A 115 2.42 13.16 -18.96
CA LEU A 115 3.59 12.69 -18.20
C LEU A 115 4.28 11.51 -18.87
#